data_AF-X1C5V0-F1
#
_entry.id   AF-X1C5V0-F1
#
_cell.length_a   1.000
_cell.length_b   1.000
_cell.length_c   1.000
_cell.angle_alpha   90.00
_cell.angle_beta   90.00
_cell.angle_gamma   90.00
#
_symmetry.space_group_name_H-M   'P 1'
#
loop_
_entity.id
_entity.type
_entity.pdbx_description
1 polymer ?
#
loop_
_entity_poly.entity_id
_entity_poly.type
_entity_poly.pdbx_seq_one_letter_code
_entity_poly.pdbx_strand_id
1 'polypeptide(L)'
;MPSLVIVVGDVNSTIACALTARKLGIKVAHIEAGLRSYDRSMPEEINRILTDQISDFLFVTEKSGMDNLRREGISPEKIHFVGNIMIDILKVNLERAKSLEHYKKINLKKESYALITIHRPSNVDYKEEFEKVIKIINYLQEKIKCVFPIHPRTKKNLKNFDLEESVKKENIILTEPIGYLEFLNLMQNSKLILTDSGGIQEEA
;
A
#
# COMPACT_ATOMS: atom_id res chain seq x y z
N MET A 1 -1.96 18.14 -27.92
CA MET A 1 -1.87 17.97 -26.45
C MET A 1 -3.04 17.12 -25.99
N PRO A 2 -2.90 16.33 -24.90
CA PRO A 2 -4.03 15.57 -24.36
C PRO A 2 -5.15 16.51 -23.90
N SER A 3 -6.40 16.06 -24.01
CA SER A 3 -7.58 16.82 -23.56
C SER A 3 -7.82 16.71 -22.05
N LEU A 4 -7.27 15.66 -21.42
CA LEU A 4 -7.41 15.35 -20.01
C LEU A 4 -6.16 14.60 -19.55
N VAL A 5 -5.72 14.89 -18.32
CA VAL A 5 -4.68 14.15 -17.62
C VAL A 5 -5.29 13.47 -16.39
N ILE A 6 -4.99 12.20 -16.19
CA ILE A 6 -5.44 11.43 -15.04
C ILE A 6 -4.23 11.19 -14.13
N VAL A 7 -4.39 11.50 -12.84
CA VAL A 7 -3.41 11.24 -11.80
C VAL A 7 -4.05 10.43 -10.68
N VAL A 8 -3.26 9.64 -9.94
CA VAL A 8 -3.74 8.71 -8.91
C VAL A 8 -2.90 8.90 -7.64
N GLY A 9 -3.56 8.93 -6.50
CA GLY A 9 -2.91 8.96 -5.19
C GLY A 9 -2.11 10.23 -4.95
N ASP A 10 -1.05 10.16 -4.14
CA ASP A 10 -0.50 11.31 -3.42
C ASP A 10 1.02 11.44 -3.49
N VAL A 11 1.65 10.72 -4.41
CA VAL A 11 3.10 10.76 -4.59
C VAL A 11 3.54 12.03 -5.34
N ASN A 12 4.83 12.35 -5.29
CA ASN A 12 5.39 13.56 -5.91
C ASN A 12 5.09 13.67 -7.42
N SER A 13 5.03 12.54 -8.14
CA SER A 13 4.67 12.54 -9.55
C SER A 13 3.22 12.96 -9.80
N THR A 14 2.31 12.68 -8.87
CA THR A 14 0.90 13.07 -8.96
C THR A 14 0.76 14.58 -8.99
N ILE A 15 1.29 15.28 -7.98
CA ILE A 15 1.22 16.73 -7.92
C ILE A 15 2.02 17.40 -9.06
N ALA A 16 3.19 16.86 -9.40
CA ALA A 16 4.01 17.40 -10.49
C ALA A 16 3.27 17.34 -11.84
N CYS A 17 2.63 16.22 -12.13
CA CYS A 17 1.83 16.02 -13.33
C CYS A 17 0.60 16.93 -13.34
N ALA A 18 -0.16 16.97 -12.25
CA ALA A 18 -1.36 17.80 -12.12
C ALA A 18 -1.03 19.29 -12.29
N LEU A 19 -0.01 19.79 -11.61
CA LEU A 19 0.42 21.19 -11.71
C LEU A 19 0.86 21.55 -13.13
N THR A 20 1.62 20.68 -13.78
CA THR A 20 2.07 20.89 -15.16
C THR A 20 0.88 20.94 -16.13
N ALA A 21 -0.03 19.96 -16.03
CA ALA A 21 -1.23 19.92 -16.85
C ALA A 21 -2.08 21.19 -16.70
N ARG A 22 -2.29 21.65 -15.46
CA ARG A 22 -3.05 22.86 -15.17
C ARG A 22 -2.40 24.13 -15.70
N LYS A 23 -1.07 24.26 -15.61
CA LYS A 23 -0.34 25.39 -16.20
C LYS A 23 -0.41 25.41 -17.73
N LEU A 24 -0.63 24.26 -18.36
CA LEU A 24 -0.83 24.13 -19.80
C LEU A 24 -2.31 24.25 -20.23
N GLY A 25 -3.22 24.55 -19.30
CA GLY A 25 -4.66 24.65 -19.58
C GLY A 25 -5.34 23.30 -19.85
N ILE A 26 -4.69 22.18 -19.49
CA ILE A 26 -5.23 20.83 -19.65
C ILE A 26 -6.02 20.47 -18.40
N LYS A 27 -7.20 19.86 -18.58
CA LYS A 27 -8.01 19.39 -17.46
C LYS A 27 -7.32 18.26 -16.70
N VAL A 28 -7.57 18.18 -15.39
CA VAL A 28 -7.02 17.12 -14.53
C VAL A 28 -8.15 16.36 -13.83
N ALA A 29 -8.06 15.05 -13.87
CA ALA A 29 -8.85 14.14 -13.07
C ALA A 29 -7.95 13.46 -12.03
N HIS A 30 -8.32 13.58 -10.76
CA HIS A 30 -7.61 12.98 -9.65
C HIS A 30 -8.40 11.79 -9.10
N ILE A 31 -7.78 10.61 -9.15
CA ILE A 31 -8.28 9.37 -8.54
C ILE A 31 -7.72 9.26 -7.14
N GLU A 32 -8.55 8.81 -6.19
CA GLU A 32 -8.23 8.76 -4.75
C GLU A 32 -8.28 10.15 -4.09
N ALA A 33 -9.15 11.01 -4.61
CA ALA A 33 -9.31 12.38 -4.14
C ALA A 33 -9.97 12.45 -2.76
N GLY A 34 -9.60 13.47 -1.97
CA GLY A 34 -10.26 13.83 -0.72
C GLY A 34 -9.78 13.10 0.54
N LEU A 35 -8.89 12.10 0.45
CA LEU A 35 -8.32 11.47 1.65
C LEU A 35 -7.48 12.47 2.46
N ARG A 36 -7.59 12.43 3.80
CA ARG A 36 -6.86 13.34 4.69
C ARG A 36 -6.29 12.57 5.89
N SER A 37 -4.99 12.72 6.11
CA SER A 37 -4.36 12.34 7.39
C SER A 37 -4.48 13.46 8.42
N TYR A 38 -4.75 14.70 7.99
CA TYR A 38 -4.66 15.93 8.79
C TYR A 38 -3.27 16.24 9.36
N ASP A 39 -2.24 15.51 8.91
CA ASP A 39 -0.86 15.72 9.29
C ASP A 39 -0.08 16.32 8.12
N ARG A 40 0.12 17.65 8.16
CA ARG A 40 0.89 18.37 7.13
C ARG A 40 2.40 18.18 7.22
N SER A 41 2.91 17.44 8.22
CA SER A 41 4.31 17.01 8.22
C SER A 41 4.54 15.88 7.20
N MET A 42 3.48 15.16 6.80
CA MET A 42 3.52 14.15 5.73
C MET A 42 3.56 14.83 4.36
N PRO A 43 4.60 14.58 3.53
CA PRO A 43 4.64 15.08 2.16
C PRO A 43 3.42 14.67 1.33
N GLU A 44 2.91 13.46 1.55
CA GLU A 44 1.73 12.91 0.88
C GLU A 44 0.48 13.75 1.16
N GLU A 45 0.30 14.25 2.40
CA GLU A 45 -0.86 15.10 2.73
C GLU A 45 -0.81 16.43 2.00
N ILE A 46 0.38 17.02 1.86
CA ILE A 46 0.58 18.26 1.08
C ILE A 46 0.21 17.99 -0.38
N ASN A 47 0.69 16.88 -0.94
CA ASN A 47 0.42 16.51 -2.33
C ASN A 47 -1.07 16.27 -2.58
N ARG A 48 -1.79 15.60 -1.67
CA ARG A 48 -3.26 15.38 -1.78
C ARG A 48 -4.01 16.70 -1.85
N ILE A 49 -3.78 17.57 -0.86
CA ILE A 49 -4.49 18.85 -0.76
C ILE A 49 -4.24 19.69 -2.01
N LEU A 50 -2.98 19.83 -2.43
CA LEU A 50 -2.65 20.64 -3.60
C LEU A 50 -3.22 20.04 -4.89
N THR A 51 -3.15 18.72 -5.07
CA THR A 51 -3.68 18.04 -6.26
C THR A 51 -5.20 18.18 -6.32
N ASP A 52 -5.89 18.01 -5.19
CA ASP A 52 -7.35 18.16 -5.12
C ASP A 52 -7.80 19.57 -5.51
N GLN A 53 -7.11 20.60 -5.00
CA GLN A 53 -7.45 22.01 -5.25
C GLN A 53 -7.28 22.42 -6.72
N ILE A 54 -6.33 21.81 -7.42
CA ILE A 54 -6.05 22.15 -8.82
C ILE A 54 -6.77 21.22 -9.82
N SER A 55 -7.52 20.22 -9.37
CA SER A 55 -8.20 19.27 -10.25
C SER A 55 -9.58 19.75 -10.72
N ASP A 56 -9.99 19.27 -11.89
CA ASP A 56 -11.30 19.53 -12.49
C ASP A 56 -12.31 18.44 -12.12
N PHE A 57 -11.84 17.21 -11.97
CA PHE A 57 -12.64 16.04 -11.57
C PHE A 57 -11.96 15.32 -10.40
N LEU A 58 -12.73 15.00 -9.38
CA LEU A 58 -12.26 14.40 -8.13
C LEU A 58 -13.01 13.10 -7.91
N PHE A 59 -12.33 11.98 -8.16
CA PHE A 59 -12.87 10.64 -8.00
C PHE A 59 -12.57 10.15 -6.59
N VAL A 60 -13.62 10.12 -5.77
CA VAL A 60 -13.56 9.84 -4.34
C VAL A 60 -13.84 8.38 -4.05
N THR A 61 -13.01 7.78 -3.19
CA THR A 61 -13.04 6.36 -2.84
C THR A 61 -13.87 6.06 -1.59
N GLU A 62 -13.99 7.01 -0.65
CA GLU A 62 -14.73 6.87 0.61
C GLU A 62 -15.56 8.12 0.99
N LYS A 63 -16.57 7.95 1.84
CA LYS A 63 -17.50 9.05 2.19
C LYS A 63 -16.82 10.23 2.87
N SER A 64 -15.89 9.96 3.78
CA SER A 64 -15.05 10.97 4.44
C SER A 64 -14.34 11.88 3.44
N GLY A 65 -13.87 11.33 2.31
CA GLY A 65 -13.24 12.11 1.25
C GLY A 65 -14.16 13.17 0.66
N MET A 66 -15.45 12.87 0.48
CA MET A 66 -16.42 13.87 0.02
C MET A 66 -16.59 15.00 1.03
N ASP A 67 -16.66 14.66 2.32
CA ASP A 67 -16.85 15.63 3.38
C ASP A 67 -15.61 16.51 3.59
N ASN A 68 -14.41 15.96 3.38
CA ASN A 68 -13.16 16.71 3.35
C ASN A 68 -13.16 17.76 2.23
N LEU A 69 -13.43 17.34 1.00
CA LEU A 69 -13.44 18.22 -0.18
C LEU A 69 -14.48 19.34 -0.02
N ARG A 70 -15.68 19.02 0.47
CA ARG A 70 -16.73 20.01 0.75
C ARG A 70 -16.30 21.03 1.80
N ARG A 71 -15.67 20.58 2.90
CA ARG A 71 -15.14 21.48 3.95
C ARG A 71 -14.06 22.42 3.44
N GLU A 72 -13.31 21.99 2.42
CA GLU A 72 -12.29 22.79 1.75
C GLU A 72 -12.84 23.72 0.67
N GLY A 73 -14.16 23.80 0.51
CA GLY A 73 -14.81 24.70 -0.45
C GLY A 73 -14.78 24.22 -1.90
N ILE A 74 -14.49 22.93 -2.13
CA ILE A 74 -14.54 22.36 -3.48
C ILE A 74 -15.99 22.20 -3.91
N SER A 75 -16.25 22.66 -5.13
CA SER A 75 -17.59 22.64 -5.70
C SER A 75 -18.14 21.22 -5.88
N PRO A 76 -19.39 20.93 -5.49
CA PRO A 76 -19.97 19.59 -5.59
C PRO A 76 -19.95 18.99 -6.99
N GLU A 77 -20.04 19.80 -8.07
CA GLU A 77 -20.01 19.27 -9.44
C GLU A 77 -18.67 18.63 -9.84
N LYS A 78 -17.59 18.93 -9.11
CA LYS A 78 -16.28 18.29 -9.33
C LYS A 78 -16.15 16.94 -8.63
N ILE A 79 -17.00 16.66 -7.65
CA ILE A 79 -16.85 15.53 -6.73
C ILE A 79 -17.68 14.35 -7.21
N HIS A 80 -17.01 13.24 -7.50
CA HIS A 80 -17.61 12.01 -8.00
C HIS A 80 -17.28 10.85 -7.08
N PHE A 81 -18.26 10.35 -6.34
CA PHE A 81 -18.07 9.15 -5.52
C PHE A 81 -18.14 7.90 -6.41
N VAL A 82 -17.01 7.21 -6.56
CA VAL A 82 -16.87 6.07 -7.48
C VAL A 82 -16.41 4.78 -6.79
N GLY A 83 -16.05 4.84 -5.50
CA GLY A 83 -15.48 3.70 -4.78
C GLY A 83 -13.99 3.52 -5.07
N ASN A 84 -13.41 2.45 -4.52
CA ASN A 84 -11.98 2.19 -4.57
C ASN A 84 -11.61 1.19 -5.69
N ILE A 85 -10.79 1.64 -6.64
CA ILE A 85 -10.32 0.82 -7.77
C ILE A 85 -9.55 -0.43 -7.32
N MET A 86 -8.90 -0.39 -6.15
CA MET A 86 -8.21 -1.55 -5.57
C MET A 86 -9.19 -2.71 -5.33
N ILE A 87 -10.43 -2.42 -4.93
CA ILE A 87 -11.47 -3.42 -4.73
C ILE A 87 -11.86 -4.09 -6.07
N ASP A 88 -11.94 -3.31 -7.14
CA ASP A 88 -12.26 -3.83 -8.46
C ASP A 88 -11.14 -4.71 -9.00
N ILE A 89 -9.88 -4.26 -8.84
CA ILE A 89 -8.70 -5.02 -9.23
C ILE A 89 -8.62 -6.33 -8.44
N LEU A 90 -8.85 -6.28 -7.12
CA LEU A 90 -8.88 -7.45 -6.25
C LEU A 90 -9.92 -8.46 -6.74
N LYS A 91 -11.17 -8.03 -6.96
CA LYS A 91 -12.27 -8.89 -7.42
C LYS A 91 -11.97 -9.56 -8.76
N VAL A 92 -11.47 -8.80 -9.74
CA VAL A 92 -11.15 -9.31 -11.08
C VAL A 92 -10.01 -10.34 -11.03
N ASN A 93 -9.07 -10.18 -10.10
CA ASN A 93 -7.89 -11.03 -10.02
C ASN A 93 -8.01 -12.18 -9.00
N LEU A 94 -9.03 -12.19 -8.15
CA LEU A 94 -9.17 -13.17 -7.06
C LEU A 94 -9.23 -14.61 -7.59
N GLU A 95 -10.02 -14.88 -8.64
CA GLU A 95 -10.13 -16.22 -9.23
C GLU A 95 -8.82 -16.67 -9.90
N ARG A 96 -8.11 -15.73 -10.55
CA ARG A 96 -6.79 -16.00 -11.12
C ARG A 96 -5.75 -16.26 -10.03
N ALA A 97 -5.80 -15.54 -8.92
CA ALA A 97 -4.93 -15.77 -7.78
C ALA A 97 -5.22 -17.14 -7.14
N LYS A 98 -6.49 -17.53 -6.96
CA LYS A 98 -6.87 -18.86 -6.45
C LYS A 98 -6.29 -20.00 -7.29
N SER A 99 -6.36 -19.90 -8.62
CA SER A 99 -5.91 -20.97 -9.51
C SER A 99 -4.39 -21.19 -9.52
N LEU A 100 -3.59 -20.22 -9.07
CA LEU A 100 -2.13 -20.37 -9.00
C LEU A 100 -1.65 -21.40 -7.97
N GLU A 101 -2.44 -21.62 -6.91
CA GLU A 101 -2.08 -22.46 -5.75
C GLU A 101 -0.64 -22.22 -5.25
N HIS A 102 -0.20 -20.95 -5.27
CA HIS A 102 1.19 -20.57 -4.99
C HIS A 102 1.66 -21.05 -3.61
N TYR A 103 0.78 -21.03 -2.60
CA TYR A 103 1.09 -21.56 -1.27
C TYR A 103 1.59 -23.02 -1.32
N LYS A 104 1.07 -23.88 -2.23
CA LYS A 104 1.56 -25.26 -2.40
C LYS A 104 2.97 -25.29 -2.99
N LYS A 105 3.27 -24.40 -3.95
CA LYS A 105 4.59 -24.32 -4.61
C LYS A 105 5.71 -24.00 -3.63
N ILE A 106 5.40 -23.30 -2.54
CA ILE A 106 6.34 -22.99 -1.44
C ILE A 106 6.14 -23.88 -0.20
N ASN A 107 5.53 -25.06 -0.37
CA ASN A 107 5.33 -26.07 0.68
C ASN A 107 4.62 -25.53 1.94
N LEU A 108 3.53 -24.79 1.73
CA LEU A 108 2.62 -24.35 2.78
C LEU A 108 1.29 -25.10 2.69
N LYS A 109 0.56 -25.11 3.81
CA LYS A 109 -0.84 -25.52 3.88
C LYS A 109 -1.70 -24.28 4.09
N LYS A 110 -2.95 -24.34 3.64
CA LYS A 110 -3.92 -23.27 3.90
C LYS A 110 -4.08 -23.07 5.41
N GLU A 111 -4.22 -21.82 5.84
CA GLU A 111 -4.46 -21.41 7.23
C GLU A 111 -3.39 -21.90 8.23
N SER A 112 -2.19 -22.24 7.74
CA SER A 112 -1.10 -22.77 8.56
C SER A 112 0.09 -21.83 8.68
N TYR A 113 -0.02 -20.60 8.16
CA TYR A 113 1.07 -19.64 8.14
C TYR A 113 0.59 -18.20 8.32
N ALA A 114 1.50 -17.35 8.77
CA ALA A 114 1.35 -15.90 8.77
C ALA A 114 2.04 -15.30 7.54
N LEU A 115 1.39 -14.36 6.86
CA LEU A 115 2.00 -13.56 5.80
C LEU A 115 2.49 -12.23 6.38
N ILE A 116 3.72 -11.86 6.10
CA ILE A 116 4.36 -10.64 6.63
C ILE A 116 4.75 -9.72 5.47
N THR A 117 4.45 -8.43 5.60
CA THR A 117 4.99 -7.39 4.71
C THR A 117 5.24 -6.11 5.50
N ILE A 118 6.51 -5.73 5.64
CA ILE A 118 6.95 -4.56 6.40
C ILE A 118 7.99 -3.81 5.59
N HIS A 119 7.74 -2.53 5.31
CA HIS A 119 8.60 -1.73 4.43
C HIS A 119 8.55 -0.21 4.66
N ARG A 120 7.69 0.29 5.56
CA ARG A 120 7.59 1.73 5.81
C ARG A 120 8.90 2.26 6.41
N PRO A 121 9.39 3.43 5.95
CA PRO A 121 10.62 4.06 6.47
C PRO A 121 10.66 4.13 7.99
N SER A 122 9.55 4.55 8.62
CA SER A 122 9.41 4.66 10.08
C SER A 122 9.70 3.36 10.83
N ASN A 123 9.47 2.20 10.19
CA ASN A 123 9.63 0.89 10.80
C ASN A 123 10.99 0.24 10.48
N VAL A 124 11.60 0.57 9.33
CA VAL A 124 12.76 -0.18 8.82
C VAL A 124 14.04 0.65 8.66
N ASP A 125 13.98 1.98 8.68
CA ASP A 125 15.16 2.84 8.48
C ASP A 125 15.88 3.23 9.77
N TYR A 126 15.26 3.00 10.92
CA TYR A 126 15.84 3.29 12.22
C TYR A 126 16.09 1.98 12.95
N LYS A 127 17.34 1.75 13.37
CA LYS A 127 17.77 0.49 13.97
C LYS A 127 16.89 0.06 15.14
N GLU A 128 16.61 0.97 16.08
CA GLU A 128 15.81 0.68 17.27
C GLU A 128 14.37 0.25 16.94
N GLU A 129 13.72 0.93 15.99
CA GLU A 129 12.37 0.56 15.54
C GLU A 129 12.39 -0.77 14.79
N PHE A 130 13.40 -0.98 13.95
CA PHE A 130 13.50 -2.21 13.19
C PHE A 130 13.80 -3.43 14.08
N GLU A 131 14.57 -3.25 15.15
CA GLU A 131 14.76 -4.28 16.18
C GLU A 131 13.44 -4.68 16.86
N LYS A 132 12.53 -3.72 17.10
CA LYS A 132 11.18 -4.02 17.62
C LYS A 132 10.38 -4.85 16.63
N VAL A 133 10.43 -4.51 15.34
CA VAL A 133 9.80 -5.30 14.27
C VAL A 133 10.34 -6.73 14.25
N ILE A 134 11.66 -6.90 14.31
CA ILE A 134 12.30 -8.23 14.33
C ILE A 134 11.88 -9.02 15.56
N LYS A 135 11.78 -8.39 16.74
CA LYS A 135 11.27 -9.06 17.97
C LYS A 135 9.85 -9.58 17.76
N ILE A 136 8.97 -8.80 17.12
CA ILE A 136 7.60 -9.23 16.79
C ILE A 136 7.62 -10.41 15.82
N ILE A 137 8.44 -10.36 14.77
CA ILE A 137 8.59 -11.44 13.78
C ILE A 137 9.10 -12.72 14.46
N ASN A 138 10.11 -12.60 15.33
CA ASN A 138 10.67 -13.71 16.10
C ASN A 138 9.64 -14.33 17.05
N TYR A 139 8.85 -13.52 17.73
CA TYR A 139 7.76 -14.01 18.56
C TYR A 139 6.68 -14.74 17.75
N LEU A 140 6.37 -14.23 16.55
CA LEU A 140 5.33 -14.81 15.70
C LEU A 140 5.76 -16.18 15.16
N GLN A 141 7.02 -16.32 14.73
CA GLN A 141 7.52 -17.58 14.18
C GLN A 141 7.60 -18.71 15.22
N GLU A 142 7.69 -18.38 16.52
CA GLU A 142 7.60 -19.38 17.60
C GLU A 142 6.21 -20.03 17.68
N LYS A 143 5.17 -19.39 17.12
CA LYS A 143 3.77 -19.85 17.19
C LYS A 143 3.23 -20.39 15.88
N ILE A 144 3.68 -19.84 14.76
CA ILE A 144 3.15 -20.17 13.43
C ILE A 144 4.23 -19.98 12.37
N LYS A 145 4.20 -20.80 11.32
CA LYS A 145 5.11 -20.63 10.18
C LYS A 145 4.91 -19.25 9.55
N CYS A 146 5.99 -18.51 9.33
CA CYS A 146 5.95 -17.18 8.74
C CYS A 146 6.41 -17.22 7.29
N VAL A 147 5.79 -16.41 6.44
CA VAL A 147 6.23 -16.15 5.06
C VAL A 147 6.41 -14.65 4.94
N PHE A 148 7.61 -14.23 4.55
CA PHE A 148 7.96 -12.83 4.48
C PHE A 148 8.63 -12.54 3.12
N PRO A 149 7.83 -12.14 2.11
CA PRO A 149 8.35 -11.54 0.89
C PRO A 149 9.02 -10.21 1.23
N ILE A 150 10.35 -10.21 1.30
CA ILE A 150 11.09 -9.08 1.87
C ILE A 150 11.30 -7.99 0.82
N HIS A 151 10.85 -6.77 1.13
CA HIS A 151 11.08 -5.62 0.27
C HIS A 151 12.60 -5.31 0.18
N PRO A 152 13.14 -4.87 -0.98
CA PRO A 152 14.56 -4.60 -1.15
C PRO A 152 15.13 -3.61 -0.12
N ARG A 153 14.33 -2.61 0.30
CA ARG A 153 14.67 -1.68 1.40
C ARG A 153 14.90 -2.41 2.71
N THR A 154 13.94 -3.24 3.14
CA THR A 154 14.00 -3.99 4.40
C THR A 154 15.18 -4.96 4.39
N LYS A 155 15.40 -5.64 3.26
CA LYS A 155 16.55 -6.54 3.07
C LYS A 155 17.89 -5.80 3.16
N LYS A 156 17.97 -4.60 2.57
CA LYS A 156 19.17 -3.74 2.66
C LYS A 156 19.43 -3.29 4.10
N ASN A 157 18.40 -2.89 4.83
CA ASN A 157 18.55 -2.40 6.20
C ASN A 157 18.85 -3.52 7.20
N LEU A 158 18.40 -4.76 6.97
CA LEU A 158 18.86 -5.93 7.75
C LEU A 158 20.37 -6.07 7.73
N LYS A 159 20.99 -5.89 6.56
CA LYS A 159 22.45 -5.91 6.39
C LYS A 159 23.11 -4.71 7.04
N ASN A 160 22.62 -3.51 6.76
CA ASN A 160 23.24 -2.27 7.25
C ASN A 160 23.27 -2.15 8.78
N PHE A 161 22.33 -2.82 9.48
CA PHE A 161 22.24 -2.78 10.94
C PHE A 161 22.80 -4.04 11.62
N ASP A 162 23.39 -4.97 10.86
CA ASP A 162 23.91 -6.25 11.34
C ASP A 162 22.84 -7.11 12.03
N LEU A 163 21.60 -7.07 11.52
CA LEU A 163 20.44 -7.76 12.08
C LEU A 163 20.09 -9.07 11.33
N GLU A 164 20.89 -9.47 10.35
CA GLU A 164 20.64 -10.70 9.56
C GLU A 164 20.58 -11.97 10.42
N GLU A 165 21.38 -12.03 11.48
CA GLU A 165 21.40 -13.13 12.45
C GLU A 165 20.32 -12.99 13.53
N SER A 166 19.79 -11.78 13.72
CA SER A 166 18.74 -11.51 14.71
C SER A 166 17.38 -12.08 14.31
N VAL A 167 17.15 -12.30 13.02
CA VAL A 167 15.96 -13.02 12.54
C VAL A 167 16.19 -14.50 12.76
N LYS A 168 15.49 -15.11 13.74
CA LYS A 168 15.51 -16.57 13.88
C LYS A 168 15.00 -17.17 12.57
N LYS A 169 15.73 -18.11 11.95
CA LYS A 169 15.35 -18.70 10.64
C LYS A 169 14.75 -20.09 10.77
N GLU A 170 14.23 -20.43 11.94
CA GLU A 170 13.71 -21.79 12.20
C GLU A 170 12.34 -22.01 11.56
N ASN A 171 11.47 -21.00 11.61
CA ASN A 171 10.08 -21.14 11.16
C ASN A 171 9.62 -19.94 10.30
N ILE A 172 10.54 -19.34 9.55
CA ILE A 172 10.27 -18.25 8.62
C ILE A 172 10.84 -18.54 7.23
N ILE A 173 10.02 -18.34 6.20
CA ILE A 173 10.42 -18.36 4.80
C ILE A 173 10.61 -16.91 4.35
N LEU A 174 11.86 -16.52 4.11
CA LEU A 174 12.17 -15.26 3.44
C LEU A 174 12.18 -15.48 1.93
N THR A 175 11.42 -14.70 1.18
CA THR A 175 11.43 -14.72 -0.29
C THR A 175 11.79 -13.35 -0.85
N GLU A 176 12.25 -13.28 -2.09
CA GLU A 176 12.24 -12.02 -2.83
C GLU A 176 10.79 -11.50 -3.00
N PRO A 177 10.60 -10.22 -3.38
CA PRO A 177 9.28 -9.71 -3.73
C PRO A 177 8.61 -10.62 -4.77
N ILE A 178 7.36 -10.99 -4.50
CA ILE A 178 6.56 -11.86 -5.36
C ILE A 178 5.56 -11.03 -6.17
N GLY A 179 5.05 -11.61 -7.26
CA GLY A 179 4.02 -10.98 -8.07
C GLY A 179 2.70 -10.79 -7.31
N TYR A 180 1.87 -9.87 -7.79
CA TYR A 180 0.60 -9.52 -7.13
C TYR A 180 -0.34 -10.72 -6.99
N LEU A 181 -0.47 -11.57 -8.02
CA LEU A 181 -1.35 -12.72 -7.98
C LEU A 181 -0.86 -13.79 -7.00
N GLU A 182 0.46 -14.01 -6.93
CA GLU A 182 1.08 -14.88 -5.94
C GLU A 182 0.86 -14.33 -4.52
N PHE A 183 1.02 -13.02 -4.33
CA PHE A 183 0.79 -12.37 -3.05
C PHE A 183 -0.67 -12.51 -2.60
N LEU A 184 -1.63 -12.20 -3.47
CA LEU A 184 -3.05 -12.40 -3.21
C LEU A 184 -3.37 -13.87 -2.88
N ASN A 185 -2.73 -14.82 -3.58
CA ASN A 185 -2.90 -16.23 -3.28
C ASN A 185 -2.39 -16.59 -1.88
N LEU A 186 -1.27 -16.02 -1.45
CA LEU A 186 -0.77 -16.23 -0.09
C LEU A 186 -1.66 -15.55 0.94
N MET A 187 -2.10 -14.33 0.66
CA MET A 187 -2.93 -13.54 1.54
C MET A 187 -4.24 -14.25 1.88
N GLN A 188 -5.00 -14.68 0.87
CA GLN A 188 -6.30 -15.36 1.06
C GLN A 188 -6.20 -16.73 1.76
N ASN A 189 -5.01 -17.37 1.75
CA ASN A 189 -4.80 -18.69 2.33
C ASN A 189 -3.97 -18.61 3.63
N SER A 190 -3.61 -17.41 4.08
CA SER A 190 -2.89 -17.20 5.33
C SER A 190 -3.86 -17.28 6.52
N LYS A 191 -3.35 -17.62 7.69
CA LYS A 191 -4.13 -17.57 8.94
C LYS A 191 -4.22 -16.15 9.48
N LEU A 192 -3.18 -15.37 9.27
CA LEU A 192 -3.06 -13.99 9.73
C LEU A 192 -2.07 -13.23 8.85
N ILE A 193 -2.25 -11.91 8.78
CA ILE A 193 -1.40 -10.99 8.03
C ILE A 193 -0.81 -9.98 9.01
N LEU A 194 0.51 -9.80 8.98
CA LEU A 194 1.23 -8.74 9.68
C LEU A 194 1.71 -7.73 8.64
N THR A 195 1.11 -6.54 8.61
CA THR A 195 1.38 -5.55 7.56
C THR A 195 1.47 -4.12 8.08
N ASP A 196 2.35 -3.34 7.47
CA ASP A 196 2.35 -1.87 7.54
C ASP A 196 1.86 -1.21 6.24
N SER A 197 1.42 -1.98 5.24
CA SER A 197 0.94 -1.48 3.96
C SER A 197 -0.52 -1.04 4.04
N GLY A 198 -0.83 0.20 3.64
CA GLY A 198 -2.21 0.68 3.56
C GLY A 198 -3.04 -0.12 2.57
N GLY A 199 -2.51 -0.39 1.37
CA GLY A 199 -3.22 -1.18 0.37
C GLY A 199 -3.54 -2.60 0.83
N ILE A 200 -2.63 -3.26 1.57
CA ILE A 200 -2.93 -4.59 2.13
C ILE A 200 -3.96 -4.51 3.25
N GLN A 201 -4.00 -3.44 4.04
CA GLN A 201 -5.05 -3.23 5.04
C GLN A 201 -6.43 -3.05 4.40
N GLU A 202 -6.51 -2.54 3.16
CA GLU A 202 -7.76 -2.44 2.40
C GLU A 202 -8.16 -3.77 1.74
N GLU A 203 -7.19 -4.59 1.32
CA GLU A 203 -7.42 -5.85 0.62
C GLU A 203 -7.66 -7.07 1.53
N ALA A 204 -7.19 -7.03 2.78
CA ALA A 204 -7.24 -8.12 3.76
C ALA A 204 -8.60 -8.25 4.47
#